data_AF-A0A7W1UDG3-F1
#
_entry.id   AF-A0A7W1UDG3-F1
#
_cell.length_a   1.000
_cell.length_b   1.000
_cell.length_c   1.000
_cell.angle_alpha   90.00
_cell.angle_beta   90.00
_cell.angle_gamma   90.00
#
_symmetry.space_group_name_H-M   'P 1'
#
loop_
_entity.id
_entity.type
_entity.pdbx_description
1 polymer ?
#
loop_
_entity_poly.entity_id
_entity_poly.type
_entity_poly.pdbx_seq_one_letter_code
_entity_poly.pdbx_strand_id
1 'polypeptide(L)'
;MNQRSFGLGLLFLMMLVWSGCDSGEYGKETKPEPKAESTPMSTAKAPGMTEPAQVEGALMATVGAEGAKENDEGVNHFQQEHWDVAKEHFMKAIAANADLAEAHYNLALALDKLGNHGDATKHFKKALALAPADPKIAGSQILQAHVGG
;
A
#
# COMPACT_ATOMS: atom_id res chain seq x y z
N MET A 1 2.86 -22.61 64.90
CA MET A 1 4.22 -22.59 64.29
C MET A 1 4.68 -24.02 64.00
N ASN A 2 5.73 -24.17 63.19
CA ASN A 2 6.48 -25.39 62.83
C ASN A 2 5.69 -26.43 61.98
N GLN A 3 6.07 -26.90 60.78
CA GLN A 3 7.30 -27.07 59.95
C GLN A 3 8.02 -28.44 60.06
N ARG A 4 8.31 -29.01 58.87
CA ARG A 4 9.23 -30.15 58.55
C ARG A 4 8.76 -31.55 59.04
N SER A 5 9.06 -32.69 58.40
CA SER A 5 9.61 -33.12 57.08
C SER A 5 9.18 -34.60 56.86
N PHE A 6 9.46 -35.42 55.83
CA PHE A 6 10.39 -35.51 54.67
C PHE A 6 9.60 -36.15 53.47
N GLY A 7 10.13 -36.65 52.33
CA GLY A 7 11.47 -36.92 51.77
C GLY A 7 11.38 -37.56 50.35
N LEU A 8 12.51 -37.82 49.68
CA LEU A 8 12.56 -38.31 48.29
C LEU A 8 12.82 -39.82 48.15
N GLY A 9 12.40 -40.38 47.01
CA GLY A 9 12.96 -41.60 46.40
C GLY A 9 12.18 -42.03 45.14
N LEU A 10 12.67 -42.90 44.25
CA LEU A 10 14.05 -43.29 43.88
C LEU A 10 13.97 -44.20 42.62
N LEU A 11 15.07 -44.31 41.84
CA LEU A 11 15.43 -45.42 40.90
C LEU A 11 14.76 -45.59 39.51
N PHE A 12 15.66 -45.70 38.50
CA PHE A 12 15.64 -46.58 37.31
C PHE A 12 14.63 -46.24 36.17
N LEU A 13 14.86 -46.57 34.89
CA LEU A 13 15.70 -47.63 34.28
C LEU A 13 16.38 -47.15 32.97
N MET A 14 17.50 -47.78 32.56
CA MET A 14 18.14 -47.60 31.24
C MET A 14 17.56 -48.54 30.17
N MET A 15 17.41 -48.08 28.91
CA MET A 15 17.46 -48.93 27.70
C MET A 15 18.13 -48.18 26.53
N LEU A 16 18.41 -48.89 25.43
CA LEU A 16 19.52 -48.60 24.52
C LEU A 16 19.14 -48.58 23.03
N VAL A 17 19.94 -47.83 22.24
CA VAL A 17 20.38 -48.13 20.85
C VAL A 17 19.35 -48.02 19.70
N TRP A 18 19.44 -46.86 19.02
CA TRP A 18 19.89 -46.73 17.62
C TRP A 18 19.10 -47.40 16.47
N SER A 19 18.40 -46.56 15.69
CA SER A 19 18.30 -46.64 14.21
C SER A 19 17.71 -45.35 13.65
N GLY A 20 18.00 -45.03 12.38
CA GLY A 20 17.44 -43.85 11.69
C GLY A 20 18.45 -42.71 11.51
N CYS A 21 19.24 -42.79 10.44
CA CYS A 21 19.77 -41.60 9.78
C CYS A 21 18.86 -41.32 8.58
N ASP A 22 18.32 -40.11 8.46
CA ASP A 22 17.83 -39.62 7.18
C ASP A 22 18.07 -38.12 7.01
N SER A 23 18.14 -37.76 5.75
CA SER A 23 18.31 -36.48 5.08
C SER A 23 17.45 -35.35 5.66
N GLY A 24 18.02 -34.15 5.74
CA GLY A 24 17.29 -32.96 6.19
C GLY A 24 16.68 -32.15 5.05
N GLU A 25 15.61 -31.41 5.36
CA GLU A 25 15.12 -30.28 4.56
C GLU A 25 15.14 -29.00 5.39
N TYR A 26 15.54 -27.88 4.78
CA TYR A 26 15.53 -26.55 5.40
C TYR A 26 14.12 -25.92 5.33
N GLY A 27 13.16 -26.53 6.04
CA GLY A 27 11.82 -25.99 6.21
C GLY A 27 11.79 -24.76 7.12
N LYS A 28 11.20 -23.66 6.65
CA LYS A 28 11.10 -22.39 7.43
C LYS A 28 9.88 -22.43 8.35
N GLU A 29 10.08 -22.41 9.67
CA GLU A 29 9.00 -22.21 10.64
C GLU A 29 9.03 -20.81 11.29
N THR A 30 8.14 -19.90 10.86
CA THR A 30 7.64 -18.79 11.70
C THR A 30 6.16 -18.48 11.41
N LYS A 31 5.30 -19.29 12.01
CA LYS A 31 3.89 -19.01 12.41
C LYS A 31 3.70 -17.60 13.02
N PRO A 32 2.50 -16.96 13.01
CA PRO A 32 1.27 -17.18 12.21
C PRO A 32 0.71 -15.92 11.50
N GLU A 33 -0.27 -16.09 10.60
CA GLU A 33 -1.16 -15.00 10.19
C GLU A 33 -2.25 -14.70 11.25
N PRO A 34 -2.48 -13.43 11.62
CA PRO A 34 -3.68 -13.03 12.36
C PRO A 34 -4.88 -12.90 11.40
N LYS A 35 -5.89 -13.75 11.56
CA LYS A 35 -7.13 -13.67 10.78
C LYS A 35 -7.91 -12.38 11.10
N ALA A 36 -7.97 -11.45 10.13
CA ALA A 36 -8.86 -10.28 10.16
C ALA A 36 -9.99 -10.45 9.13
N GLU A 37 -11.00 -11.23 9.53
CA GLU A 37 -12.41 -11.14 9.13
C GLU A 37 -12.75 -10.50 7.76
N SER A 38 -12.69 -11.30 6.70
CA SER A 38 -13.19 -10.92 5.37
C SER A 38 -14.73 -10.87 5.35
N THR A 39 -15.30 -9.74 5.75
CA THR A 39 -16.70 -9.41 5.45
C THR A 39 -16.88 -9.28 3.93
N PRO A 40 -17.88 -9.96 3.32
CA PRO A 40 -17.98 -10.01 1.86
C PRO A 40 -18.60 -8.73 1.30
N MET A 41 -17.80 -7.90 0.63
CA MET A 41 -18.35 -6.91 -0.29
C MET A 41 -19.04 -7.65 -1.45
N SER A 42 -20.36 -7.50 -1.51
CA SER A 42 -21.24 -8.26 -2.40
C SER A 42 -20.95 -7.99 -3.88
N THR A 43 -21.18 -9.00 -4.72
CA THR A 43 -20.96 -8.95 -6.17
C THR A 43 -21.87 -7.91 -6.85
N ALA A 44 -21.31 -6.83 -7.37
CA ALA A 44 -22.01 -5.82 -8.17
C ALA A 44 -21.34 -5.60 -9.54
N LYS A 45 -21.60 -6.55 -10.45
CA LYS A 45 -21.50 -6.50 -11.92
C LYS A 45 -21.20 -5.12 -12.53
N ALA A 46 -20.07 -5.00 -13.24
CA ALA A 46 -19.78 -3.87 -14.13
C ALA A 46 -20.74 -3.80 -15.34
N PRO A 47 -21.10 -2.57 -15.76
CA PRO A 47 -21.35 -2.28 -17.17
C PRO A 47 -20.69 -0.96 -17.64
N GLY A 48 -20.36 -0.89 -18.93
CA GLY A 48 -20.23 0.38 -19.66
C GLY A 48 -18.90 1.14 -19.52
N MET A 49 -18.04 1.02 -20.52
CA MET A 49 -17.12 2.11 -20.87
C MET A 49 -17.93 3.20 -21.61
N THR A 50 -18.25 4.29 -20.92
CA THR A 50 -18.71 5.54 -21.55
C THR A 50 -18.17 6.72 -20.76
N GLU A 51 -17.24 7.48 -21.36
CA GLU A 51 -16.87 8.80 -20.86
C GLU A 51 -18.04 9.78 -21.03
N PRO A 52 -18.45 10.51 -19.98
CA PRO A 52 -19.08 11.80 -20.14
C PRO A 52 -17.97 12.86 -20.16
N ALA A 53 -17.60 13.35 -21.35
CA ALA A 53 -16.72 14.51 -21.46
C ALA A 53 -17.45 15.77 -20.95
N GLN A 54 -17.33 16.06 -19.65
CA GLN A 54 -17.95 17.22 -19.01
C GLN A 54 -17.03 18.44 -19.02
N VAL A 55 -16.79 18.98 -20.22
CA VAL A 55 -16.39 20.38 -20.36
C VAL A 55 -17.65 21.25 -20.42
N GLU A 56 -17.86 22.12 -19.42
CA GLU A 56 -18.31 23.51 -19.60
C GLU A 56 -18.61 24.23 -18.26
N GLY A 57 -17.94 25.36 -18.03
CA GLY A 57 -18.59 26.60 -17.57
C GLY A 57 -19.23 26.66 -16.18
N ALA A 58 -18.46 26.49 -15.10
CA ALA A 58 -18.85 26.97 -13.76
C ALA A 58 -17.78 27.89 -13.13
N LEU A 59 -18.22 29.13 -12.89
CA LEU A 59 -17.59 30.30 -12.25
C LEU A 59 -16.36 30.13 -11.34
N MET A 60 -15.48 31.15 -11.36
CA MET A 60 -14.35 31.31 -10.44
C MET A 60 -14.76 31.35 -8.95
N ALA A 61 -14.59 30.22 -8.25
CA ALA A 61 -14.45 30.16 -6.80
C ALA A 61 -13.54 28.98 -6.47
N THR A 62 -12.43 29.26 -5.76
CA THR A 62 -11.37 28.34 -5.27
C THR A 62 -11.14 27.04 -6.08
N VAL A 63 -10.04 27.01 -6.84
CA VAL A 63 -9.62 25.86 -7.67
C VAL A 63 -8.13 25.55 -7.43
N GLY A 64 -7.71 25.59 -6.16
CA GLY A 64 -6.29 25.60 -5.79
C GLY A 64 -5.97 25.33 -4.31
N ALA A 65 -6.96 25.05 -3.48
CA ALA A 65 -6.81 24.55 -2.10
C ALA A 65 -7.54 23.21 -1.89
N GLU A 66 -8.47 22.90 -2.79
CA GLU A 66 -9.30 21.71 -2.85
C GLU A 66 -8.40 20.47 -3.01
N GLY A 67 -8.53 19.52 -2.08
CA GLY A 67 -7.70 18.32 -2.02
C GLY A 67 -6.32 18.49 -1.37
N ALA A 68 -5.82 19.72 -1.18
CA ALA A 68 -4.46 19.96 -0.67
C ALA A 68 -4.20 19.31 0.71
N LYS A 69 -5.14 19.41 1.66
CA LYS A 69 -5.07 18.72 2.97
C LYS A 69 -4.83 17.22 2.83
N GLU A 70 -5.62 16.56 1.98
CA GLU A 70 -5.53 15.10 1.81
C GLU A 70 -4.25 14.73 1.05
N ASN A 71 -3.76 15.58 0.14
CA ASN A 71 -2.44 15.41 -0.46
C ASN A 71 -1.33 15.48 0.59
N ASP A 72 -1.37 16.46 1.51
CA ASP A 72 -0.33 16.63 2.53
C ASP A 72 -0.34 15.50 3.57
N GLU A 73 -1.53 15.02 3.96
CA GLU A 73 -1.68 13.81 4.76
C GLU A 73 -1.17 12.56 4.03
N GLY A 74 -1.43 12.45 2.72
CA GLY A 74 -0.88 11.40 1.87
C GLY A 74 0.66 11.46 1.79
N VAL A 75 1.25 12.65 1.65
CA VAL A 75 2.71 12.85 1.66
C VAL A 75 3.31 12.46 3.00
N ASN A 76 2.65 12.78 4.12
CA ASN A 76 3.08 12.35 5.46
C ASN A 76 3.07 10.82 5.59
N HIS A 77 2.02 10.14 5.14
CA HIS A 77 1.97 8.67 5.12
C HIS A 77 3.00 8.05 4.15
N PHE A 78 3.26 8.68 3.02
CA PHE A 78 4.28 8.26 2.06
C PHE A 78 5.70 8.34 2.66
N GLN A 79 6.02 9.40 3.42
CA GLN A 79 7.30 9.52 4.13
C GLN A 79 7.49 8.47 5.24
N GLN A 80 6.41 7.85 5.71
CA GLN A 80 6.42 6.77 6.70
C GLN A 80 6.37 5.37 6.06
N GLU A 81 6.53 5.27 4.74
CA GLU A 81 6.41 4.03 3.95
C GLU A 81 5.02 3.35 4.04
N HIS A 82 4.00 4.07 4.53
CA HIS A 82 2.60 3.61 4.60
C HIS A 82 1.90 3.77 3.24
N TRP A 83 2.44 3.13 2.20
CA TRP A 83 2.08 3.36 0.78
C TRP A 83 0.58 3.21 0.49
N ASP A 84 -0.08 2.20 1.05
CA ASP A 84 -1.53 2.01 0.89
C ASP A 84 -2.35 3.16 1.48
N VAL A 85 -1.98 3.64 2.66
CA VAL A 85 -2.68 4.75 3.33
C VAL A 85 -2.44 6.05 2.57
N ALA A 86 -1.21 6.27 2.09
CA ALA A 86 -0.86 7.40 1.24
C ALA A 86 -1.71 7.41 -0.05
N LYS A 87 -1.81 6.26 -0.73
CA LYS A 87 -2.64 6.04 -1.93
C LYS A 87 -4.11 6.41 -1.69
N GLU A 88 -4.73 5.97 -0.59
CA GLU A 88 -6.12 6.36 -0.25
C GLU A 88 -6.26 7.88 -0.06
N HIS A 89 -5.30 8.53 0.60
CA HIS A 89 -5.32 9.99 0.79
C HIS A 89 -5.12 10.77 -0.52
N PHE A 90 -4.21 10.33 -1.41
CA PHE A 90 -4.08 10.95 -2.74
C PHE A 90 -5.34 10.73 -3.61
N MET A 91 -6.03 9.59 -3.48
CA MET A 91 -7.31 9.36 -4.15
C MET A 91 -8.41 10.32 -3.65
N LYS A 92 -8.47 10.63 -2.35
CA LYS A 92 -9.36 11.68 -1.82
C LYS A 92 -8.98 13.07 -2.33
N ALA A 93 -7.68 13.38 -2.43
CA ALA A 93 -7.21 14.65 -2.97
C ALA A 93 -7.67 14.84 -4.44
N ILE A 94 -7.54 13.79 -5.26
CA ILE A 94 -8.04 13.77 -6.65
C ILE A 94 -9.57 13.83 -6.71
N ALA A 95 -10.29 13.20 -5.76
CA ALA A 95 -11.75 13.29 -5.68
C ALA A 95 -12.25 14.69 -5.29
N ALA A 96 -11.46 15.47 -4.57
CA ALA A 96 -11.73 16.88 -4.27
C ALA A 96 -11.29 17.83 -5.40
N ASN A 97 -10.20 17.50 -6.11
CA ASN A 97 -9.71 18.25 -7.26
C ASN A 97 -9.06 17.32 -8.30
N ALA A 98 -9.80 17.00 -9.36
CA ALA A 98 -9.37 16.04 -10.38
C ALA A 98 -8.22 16.53 -11.28
N ASP A 99 -7.89 17.82 -11.19
CA ASP A 99 -6.83 18.50 -11.95
C ASP A 99 -5.64 18.93 -11.06
N LEU A 100 -5.59 18.48 -9.80
CA LEU A 100 -4.45 18.66 -8.89
C LEU A 100 -3.26 17.78 -9.33
N ALA A 101 -2.32 18.38 -10.07
CA ALA A 101 -1.20 17.68 -10.70
C ALA A 101 -0.30 16.95 -9.69
N GLU A 102 -0.01 17.56 -8.54
CA GLU A 102 0.79 16.94 -7.48
C GLU A 102 0.11 15.69 -6.90
N ALA A 103 -1.21 15.69 -6.73
CA ALA A 103 -1.92 14.52 -6.20
C ALA A 103 -1.91 13.34 -7.19
N HIS A 104 -2.01 13.60 -8.50
CA HIS A 104 -1.80 12.57 -9.54
C HIS A 104 -0.35 12.06 -9.53
N TYR A 105 0.64 12.95 -9.41
CA TYR A 105 2.05 12.56 -9.32
C TYR A 105 2.36 11.71 -8.08
N ASN A 106 1.85 12.13 -6.92
CA ASN A 106 2.06 11.44 -5.64
C ASN A 106 1.31 10.10 -5.56
N LEU A 107 0.10 10.00 -6.13
CA LEU A 107 -0.60 8.72 -6.28
C LEU A 107 0.20 7.76 -7.18
N ALA A 108 0.78 8.25 -8.28
CA ALA A 108 1.62 7.42 -9.14
C ALA A 108 2.87 6.89 -8.41
N LEU A 109 3.52 7.72 -7.58
CA LEU A 109 4.62 7.26 -6.71
C LEU A 109 4.16 6.18 -5.71
N ALA A 110 2.98 6.34 -5.08
CA ALA A 110 2.46 5.34 -4.15
C ALA A 110 2.11 4.02 -4.86
N LEU A 111 1.54 4.08 -6.07
CA LEU A 111 1.23 2.91 -6.89
C LEU A 111 2.49 2.18 -7.36
N ASP A 112 3.56 2.90 -7.70
CA ASP A 112 4.87 2.29 -8.01
C ASP A 112 5.47 1.54 -6.80
N LYS A 113 5.42 2.14 -5.61
CA LYS A 113 5.86 1.48 -4.36
C LYS A 113 5.06 0.24 -4.01
N LEU A 114 3.81 0.16 -4.44
CA LEU A 114 2.93 -1.00 -4.32
C LEU A 114 3.08 -2.00 -5.49
N GLY A 115 4.00 -1.77 -6.43
CA GLY A 115 4.22 -2.62 -7.61
C GLY A 115 3.15 -2.50 -8.71
N ASN A 116 2.17 -1.61 -8.55
CA ASN A 116 1.15 -1.33 -9.56
C ASN A 116 1.65 -0.30 -10.60
N HIS A 117 2.72 -0.68 -11.30
CA HIS A 117 3.38 0.18 -12.29
C HIS A 117 2.44 0.60 -13.45
N GLY A 118 1.44 -0.24 -13.75
CA GLY A 118 0.47 -0.01 -14.83
C GLY A 118 -0.49 1.14 -14.54
N ASP A 119 -1.00 1.26 -13.31
CA ASP A 119 -1.80 2.42 -12.90
C ASP A 119 -0.92 3.64 -12.58
N ALA A 120 0.29 3.43 -12.05
CA ALA A 120 1.27 4.50 -11.87
C ALA A 120 1.54 5.25 -13.19
N THR A 121 1.78 4.53 -14.30
CA THR A 121 1.94 5.14 -15.64
C THR A 121 0.73 5.99 -16.07
N LYS A 122 -0.51 5.62 -15.71
CA LYS A 122 -1.71 6.42 -16.05
C LYS A 122 -1.71 7.75 -15.31
N HIS A 123 -1.48 7.70 -14.00
CA HIS A 123 -1.46 8.88 -13.14
C HIS A 123 -0.25 9.79 -13.43
N PHE A 124 0.92 9.22 -13.72
CA PHE A 124 2.08 9.98 -14.23
C PHE A 124 1.77 10.73 -15.53
N LYS A 125 1.06 10.11 -16.49
CA LYS A 125 0.66 10.77 -17.75
C LYS A 125 -0.34 11.91 -17.51
N LYS A 126 -1.32 11.73 -16.61
CA LYS A 126 -2.27 12.79 -16.22
C LYS A 126 -1.57 13.95 -15.49
N ALA A 127 -0.63 13.67 -14.57
CA ALA A 127 0.17 14.71 -13.91
C ALA A 127 1.00 15.53 -14.92
N LEU A 128 1.68 14.88 -15.87
CA LEU A 128 2.45 15.56 -16.92
C LEU A 128 1.55 16.40 -17.85
N ALA A 129 0.34 15.92 -18.16
CA ALA A 129 -0.61 16.66 -18.98
C ALA A 129 -1.21 17.89 -18.28
N LEU A 130 -1.33 17.84 -16.95
CA LEU A 130 -1.82 18.95 -16.11
C LEU A 130 -0.75 20.03 -15.89
N ALA A 131 0.48 19.62 -15.56
CA ALA A 131 1.58 20.52 -15.21
C ALA A 131 2.84 20.26 -16.06
N PRO A 132 2.78 20.38 -17.41
CA PRO A 132 3.92 20.11 -18.29
C PRO A 132 5.09 21.09 -18.11
N ALA A 133 4.85 22.21 -17.40
CA ALA A 133 5.85 23.23 -17.10
C ALA A 133 6.40 23.17 -15.66
N ASP A 134 5.88 22.32 -14.76
CA ASP A 134 6.47 22.15 -13.42
C ASP A 134 7.73 21.26 -13.51
N PRO A 135 8.94 21.77 -13.20
CA PRO A 135 10.16 20.98 -13.24
C PRO A 135 10.16 19.78 -12.27
N LYS A 136 9.36 19.80 -11.19
CA LYS A 136 9.21 18.66 -10.27
C LYS A 136 8.51 17.47 -10.94
N ILE A 137 7.55 17.74 -11.81
CA ILE A 137 6.75 16.71 -12.50
C ILE A 137 7.40 16.38 -13.84
N ALA A 138 7.59 17.37 -14.72
CA ALA A 138 8.18 17.16 -16.05
C ALA A 138 9.64 16.68 -15.99
N GLY A 139 10.41 17.12 -14.98
CA GLY A 139 11.79 16.68 -14.76
C GLY A 139 11.94 15.39 -13.94
N SER A 140 10.85 14.76 -13.48
CA SER A 140 10.93 13.57 -12.63
C SER A 140 11.40 12.35 -13.42
N GLN A 141 12.57 11.81 -13.05
CA GLN A 141 13.17 10.66 -13.74
C GLN A 141 12.30 9.39 -13.67
N ILE A 142 11.60 9.17 -12.55
CA ILE A 142 10.68 8.03 -12.40
C ILE A 142 9.43 8.21 -13.27
N LEU A 143 8.86 9.42 -13.35
CA LEU A 143 7.79 9.72 -14.30
C LEU A 143 8.24 9.44 -15.74
N GLN A 144 9.42 9.91 -16.13
CA GLN A 144 9.94 9.69 -17.48
C GLN A 144 10.18 8.20 -17.78
N ALA A 145 10.67 7.41 -16.81
CA ALA A 145 10.81 5.96 -16.95
C ALA A 145 9.47 5.22 -17.16
N HIS A 146 8.39 5.71 -16.57
CA HIS A 146 7.03 5.17 -16.76
C HIS A 146 6.33 5.63 -18.05
N VAL A 147 6.82 6.69 -18.69
CA VAL A 147 6.12 7.39 -19.78
C VAL A 147 6.84 7.27 -21.12
N GLY A 148 8.17 7.19 -21.13
CA GLY A 148 9.04 7.20 -22.31
C GLY A 148 9.86 5.92 -22.50
N GLY A 149 9.30 4.75 -22.15
CA GLY A 149 9.83 3.42 -22.48
C GLY A 149 9.10 2.79 -23.66
#